data_AF-A0A3G6MQ19-F1
#
_entry.id   AF-A0A3G6MQ19-F1
#
_cell.length_a   1.000
_cell.length_b   1.000
_cell.length_c   1.000
_cell.angle_alpha   90.00
_cell.angle_beta   90.00
_cell.angle_gamma   90.00
#
_symmetry.space_group_name_H-M   'P 1'
#
loop_
_entity.id
_entity.type
_entity.pdbx_description
1 polymer ?
#
loop_
_entity_poly.entity_id
_entity_poly.type
_entity_poly.pdbx_seq_one_letter_code
_entity_poly.pdbx_strand_id
1 'polypeptide(L)'
;MSTIKIEKDFIKVEATLSGISNVSPFKFRGVRVLNLKTKAGSTLKGVVLNISNENPGNPCISEGTDTVTYDFMFKNDLGWSKDDKVRVSFLNEIDYRDFEKLIPYFEARLRKFEYNEIITGKEFLDYSDEWSKFHEDNPVDDICRDGMSPIPRQTHDGGVVRIEELP
;
A
#
# COMPACT_ATOMS: atom_id res chain seq x y z
N MET A 1 2.13 -8.16 -11.51
CA MET A 1 1.69 -7.08 -12.43
C MET A 1 0.31 -6.64 -11.97
N SER A 2 0.06 -5.33 -11.83
CA SER A 2 -1.25 -4.79 -11.44
C SER A 2 -2.08 -4.41 -12.67
N THR A 3 -3.40 -4.63 -12.65
CA THR A 3 -4.31 -4.17 -13.71
C THR A 3 -5.47 -3.38 -13.10
N ILE A 4 -5.93 -2.34 -13.80
CA ILE A 4 -7.11 -1.56 -13.41
C ILE A 4 -8.28 -1.97 -14.29
N LYS A 5 -9.40 -2.31 -13.67
CA LYS A 5 -10.69 -2.53 -14.32
C LYS A 5 -11.67 -1.48 -13.79
N ILE A 6 -12.47 -0.90 -14.69
CA ILE A 6 -13.50 0.07 -14.31
C ILE A 6 -14.86 -0.63 -14.41
N GLU A 7 -15.58 -0.63 -13.29
CA GLU A 7 -16.93 -1.17 -13.17
C GLU A 7 -17.88 -0.07 -12.71
N LYS A 8 -18.50 0.64 -13.66
CA LYS A 8 -19.36 1.82 -13.42
C LYS A 8 -18.58 2.91 -12.67
N ASP A 9 -19.06 3.31 -11.49
CA ASP A 9 -18.45 4.33 -10.62
C ASP A 9 -17.31 3.77 -9.75
N PHE A 10 -16.98 2.48 -9.89
CA PHE A 10 -15.95 1.81 -9.11
C PHE A 10 -14.74 1.46 -9.97
N ILE A 11 -13.57 1.45 -9.32
CA ILE A 11 -12.36 0.85 -9.83
C ILE A 11 -12.09 -0.44 -9.07
N LYS A 12 -11.67 -1.45 -9.82
CA LYS A 12 -11.11 -2.70 -9.34
C LYS A 12 -9.64 -2.75 -9.75
N VAL A 13 -8.74 -2.75 -8.78
CA VAL A 13 -7.30 -2.96 -9.00
C VAL A 13 -6.99 -4.41 -8.66
N GLU A 14 -6.52 -5.16 -9.65
CA GLU A 14 -6.08 -6.55 -9.46
C GLU A 14 -4.57 -6.57 -9.31
N ALA A 15 -4.06 -7.17 -8.24
CA ALA A 15 -2.62 -7.34 -8.01
C ALA A 15 -2.29 -8.83 -7.89
N THR A 16 -1.55 -9.36 -8.86
CA THR A 16 -1.07 -10.75 -8.83
C THR A 16 0.35 -10.79 -8.28
N LEU A 17 0.53 -11.59 -7.22
CA LEU A 17 1.82 -12.00 -6.68
C LEU A 17 2.10 -13.46 -7.06
N SER A 18 3.33 -13.77 -7.45
CA SER A 18 3.76 -15.11 -7.88
C SER A 18 5.08 -15.48 -7.20
N GLY A 19 5.32 -16.78 -7.03
CA GLY A 19 6.56 -17.28 -6.44
C GLY A 19 6.59 -17.17 -4.91
N ILE A 20 5.42 -17.26 -4.28
CA ILE A 20 5.24 -16.99 -2.84
C ILE A 20 4.69 -18.23 -2.12
N SER A 21 4.73 -18.22 -0.79
CA SER A 21 4.06 -19.20 0.07
C SER A 21 3.48 -18.52 1.31
N ASN A 22 2.66 -19.23 2.09
CA ASN A 22 2.08 -18.78 3.36
C ASN A 22 1.12 -17.57 3.26
N VAL A 23 0.28 -17.55 2.23
CA VAL A 23 -0.70 -16.48 2.00
C VAL A 23 -2.00 -16.75 2.77
N SER A 24 -2.44 -15.78 3.56
CA SER A 24 -3.72 -15.84 4.27
C SER A 24 -4.73 -14.87 3.66
N PRO A 25 -6.01 -15.23 3.51
CA PRO A 25 -7.02 -14.31 2.99
C PRO A 25 -7.20 -13.10 3.93
N PHE A 26 -7.56 -11.95 3.36
CA PHE A 26 -7.89 -10.74 4.12
C PHE A 26 -9.29 -10.21 3.81
N LYS A 27 -9.82 -9.39 4.72
CA LYS A 27 -11.09 -8.69 4.61
C LYS A 27 -10.86 -7.19 4.59
N PHE A 28 -11.51 -6.50 3.67
CA PHE A 28 -11.48 -5.03 3.60
C PHE A 28 -12.13 -4.41 4.85
N ARG A 29 -11.51 -3.36 5.40
CA ARG A 29 -12.01 -2.62 6.59
C ARG A 29 -12.29 -1.15 6.30
N GLY A 30 -11.50 -0.49 5.47
CA GLY A 30 -11.67 0.94 5.22
C GLY A 30 -10.80 1.46 4.08
N VAL A 31 -11.15 2.64 3.59
CA VAL A 31 -10.43 3.32 2.51
C VAL A 31 -10.25 4.80 2.81
N ARG A 32 -9.11 5.34 2.38
CA ARG A 32 -8.82 6.78 2.33
C ARG A 32 -8.28 7.14 0.95
N VAL A 33 -8.84 8.19 0.39
CA VAL A 33 -8.39 8.76 -0.89
C VAL A 33 -7.37 9.85 -0.60
N LEU A 34 -6.20 9.75 -1.23
CA LEU A 34 -5.15 10.76 -1.23
C LEU A 34 -5.23 11.55 -2.54
N ASN A 35 -5.51 12.85 -2.43
CA ASN A 35 -5.65 13.75 -3.58
C ASN A 35 -4.91 15.06 -3.27
N LEU A 36 -3.60 15.06 -3.53
CA LEU A 36 -2.67 16.07 -3.01
C LEU A 36 -2.22 17.04 -4.09
N LYS A 37 -2.52 18.34 -3.93
CA LYS A 37 -1.96 19.37 -4.80
C LYS A 37 -0.45 19.52 -4.59
N THR A 38 0.30 19.57 -5.68
CA THR A 38 1.73 19.89 -5.69
C THR A 38 1.95 21.40 -5.79
N LYS A 39 3.17 21.85 -5.50
CA LYS A 39 3.56 23.26 -5.71
C LYS A 39 3.51 23.68 -7.18
N ALA A 40 3.65 22.72 -8.10
CA ALA A 40 3.61 22.95 -9.55
C ALA A 40 2.17 22.95 -10.12
N GLY A 41 1.15 22.79 -9.29
CA GLY A 41 -0.26 22.76 -9.72
C GLY A 41 -0.75 21.41 -10.24
N SER A 42 0.13 20.40 -10.35
CA SER A 42 -0.27 19.01 -10.56
C SER A 42 -0.89 18.42 -9.29
N THR A 43 -1.51 17.25 -9.41
CA THR A 43 -2.23 16.61 -8.31
C THR A 43 -1.80 15.17 -8.20
N LEU A 44 -1.16 14.80 -7.07
CA LEU A 44 -0.75 13.43 -6.78
C LEU A 44 -1.94 12.64 -6.25
N LYS A 45 -2.19 11.46 -6.84
CA LYS A 45 -3.33 10.63 -6.55
C LYS A 45 -2.92 9.28 -5.97
N GLY A 46 -3.62 8.86 -4.92
CA GLY A 46 -3.44 7.53 -4.36
C GLY A 46 -4.62 7.12 -3.50
N VAL A 47 -4.66 5.84 -3.14
CA VAL A 47 -5.66 5.25 -2.26
C VAL A 47 -4.94 4.41 -1.22
N VAL A 48 -5.35 4.55 0.03
CA VAL A 48 -4.87 3.75 1.15
C VAL A 48 -6.04 2.92 1.67
N LEU A 49 -5.86 1.61 1.79
CA LEU A 49 -6.88 0.67 2.20
C LEU A 49 -6.45 0.02 3.53
N ASN A 50 -7.33 0.05 4.52
CA ASN A 50 -7.20 -0.78 5.71
C ASN A 50 -7.84 -2.15 5.41
N ILE A 51 -7.12 -3.22 5.69
CA ILE A 51 -7.57 -4.60 5.51
C ILE A 51 -7.30 -5.39 6.79
N SER A 52 -7.91 -6.56 6.97
CA SER A 52 -7.66 -7.40 8.14
C SER A 52 -7.53 -8.86 7.81
N ASN A 53 -6.80 -9.57 8.65
CA ASN A 53 -6.56 -10.99 8.50
C ASN A 53 -6.86 -11.67 9.85
N GLU A 54 -7.64 -12.74 9.81
CA GLU A 54 -8.07 -13.52 10.98
C GLU A 54 -7.00 -14.53 11.44
N ASN A 55 -5.95 -14.78 10.65
CA ASN A 55 -4.86 -15.68 11.00
C ASN A 55 -3.49 -15.10 10.56
N PRO A 56 -2.72 -14.46 11.46
CA PRO A 56 -1.58 -13.62 11.07
C PRO A 56 -0.31 -14.37 10.63
N GLY A 57 -0.27 -15.71 10.68
CA GLY A 57 0.80 -16.53 10.08
C GLY A 57 2.24 -16.10 10.42
N ASN A 58 3.17 -16.18 9.46
CA ASN A 58 4.49 -15.50 9.45
C ASN A 58 4.32 -14.12 8.76
N PRO A 59 5.02 -13.05 9.22
CA PRO A 59 4.82 -11.73 8.62
C PRO A 59 5.30 -11.55 7.20
N CYS A 60 6.30 -12.32 6.81
CA CYS A 60 7.05 -12.10 5.59
C CYS A 60 6.77 -13.23 4.60
N ILE A 61 6.72 -12.89 3.31
CA ILE A 61 6.72 -13.92 2.27
C ILE A 61 7.96 -14.75 2.44
N SER A 62 7.77 -16.07 2.44
CA SER A 62 8.82 -17.00 2.09
C SER A 62 8.71 -17.32 0.61
N GLU A 63 9.84 -17.41 -0.10
CA GLU A 63 9.86 -17.89 -1.47
C GLU A 63 9.06 -19.20 -1.59
N GLY A 64 8.28 -19.33 -2.65
CA GLY A 64 7.41 -20.47 -2.86
C GLY A 64 6.98 -20.61 -4.31
N THR A 65 5.97 -21.42 -4.56
CA THR A 65 5.46 -21.70 -5.91
C THR A 65 4.06 -21.14 -6.16
N ASP A 66 3.43 -20.55 -5.15
CA ASP A 66 2.04 -20.11 -5.25
C ASP A 66 1.92 -18.83 -6.07
N THR A 67 0.76 -18.67 -6.69
CA THR A 67 0.33 -17.44 -7.35
C THR A 67 -1.03 -17.04 -6.82
N VAL A 68 -1.14 -15.81 -6.30
CA VAL A 68 -2.36 -15.27 -5.70
C VAL A 68 -2.69 -13.93 -6.34
N THR A 69 -3.97 -13.73 -6.66
CA THR A 69 -4.49 -12.45 -7.17
C THR A 69 -5.38 -11.82 -6.11
N TYR A 70 -5.11 -10.55 -5.80
CA TYR A 70 -5.91 -9.74 -4.90
C TYR A 70 -6.73 -8.72 -5.69
N ASP A 71 -7.99 -8.60 -5.29
CA ASP A 71 -8.94 -7.68 -5.88
C ASP A 71 -9.23 -6.54 -4.91
N PHE A 72 -8.84 -5.32 -5.26
CA PHE A 72 -9.14 -4.12 -4.48
C PHE A 72 -10.20 -3.29 -5.20
N MET A 73 -11.39 -3.19 -4.62
CA MET A 73 -12.50 -2.43 -5.22
C MET A 73 -12.84 -1.20 -4.37
N PHE A 74 -12.85 -0.03 -4.98
CA PHE A 74 -13.18 1.26 -4.35
C PHE A 74 -13.80 2.23 -5.36
N LYS A 75 -14.49 3.26 -4.85
CA LYS A 75 -15.13 4.28 -5.70
C LYS A 75 -14.08 5.07 -6.47
N ASN A 76 -14.35 5.37 -7.73
CA ASN A 76 -13.45 6.13 -8.61
C ASN A 76 -13.53 7.65 -8.35
N ASP A 77 -13.32 8.07 -7.10
CA ASP A 77 -13.34 9.49 -6.72
C ASP A 77 -12.15 10.29 -7.27
N LEU A 78 -11.13 9.59 -7.78
CA LEU A 78 -9.91 10.15 -8.36
C LEU A 78 -9.96 10.34 -9.88
N GLY A 79 -11.03 9.84 -10.53
CA GLY A 79 -11.21 9.91 -11.97
C GLY A 79 -10.14 9.13 -12.75
N TRP A 80 -9.65 8.02 -12.21
CA TRP A 80 -8.70 7.15 -12.89
C TRP A 80 -9.35 6.43 -14.07
N SER A 81 -8.56 6.22 -15.12
CA SER A 81 -8.91 5.49 -16.33
C SER A 81 -8.36 4.05 -16.29
N LYS A 82 -8.85 3.18 -17.17
CA LYS A 82 -8.36 1.81 -17.31
C LYS A 82 -6.93 1.72 -17.86
N ASP A 83 -6.49 2.80 -18.51
CA ASP A 83 -5.18 2.90 -19.16
C ASP A 83 -4.13 3.51 -18.21
N ASP A 84 -4.58 4.01 -17.04
CA ASP A 84 -3.70 4.50 -15.99
C ASP A 84 -2.92 3.33 -15.38
N LYS A 85 -1.66 3.59 -15.03
CA LYS A 85 -0.83 2.63 -14.30
C LYS A 85 -0.87 2.95 -12.81
N VAL A 86 -0.82 1.92 -11.99
CA VAL A 86 -0.73 2.08 -10.53
C VAL A 86 0.37 1.19 -9.94
N ARG A 87 1.06 1.74 -8.95
CA ARG A 87 1.92 0.99 -8.04
C ARG A 87 1.10 0.53 -6.84
N VAL A 88 1.07 -0.77 -6.60
CA VAL A 88 0.52 -1.34 -5.37
C VAL A 88 1.68 -1.63 -4.43
N SER A 89 1.61 -1.13 -3.21
CA SER A 89 2.59 -1.43 -2.16
C SER A 89 1.88 -1.74 -0.85
N PHE A 90 2.49 -2.59 -0.06
CA PHE A 90 1.99 -2.98 1.26
C PHE A 90 2.82 -2.30 2.33
N LEU A 91 2.20 -1.98 3.47
CA LEU A 91 2.90 -1.53 4.66
C LEU A 91 2.86 -2.65 5.70
N ASN A 92 4.04 -3.08 6.16
CA ASN A 92 4.26 -4.25 7.02
C ASN A 92 4.80 -3.82 8.40
N GLU A 93 3.96 -3.23 9.23
CA GLU A 93 4.39 -2.74 10.54
C GLU A 93 3.91 -3.62 11.69
N ILE A 94 4.65 -3.62 12.80
CA ILE A 94 4.13 -3.92 14.14
C ILE A 94 3.54 -2.61 14.64
N ASP A 95 2.28 -2.35 14.30
CA ASP A 95 1.69 -1.05 14.61
C ASP A 95 0.45 -1.16 15.51
N TYR A 96 0.54 -0.69 16.74
CA TYR A 96 -0.63 -0.70 17.64
C TYR A 96 -1.60 0.49 17.46
N ARG A 97 -1.46 1.28 16.38
CA ARG A 97 -2.19 2.55 16.16
C ARG A 97 -3.38 2.42 15.20
N ASP A 98 -4.27 3.41 15.30
CA ASP A 98 -5.39 3.60 14.39
C ASP A 98 -4.91 3.93 12.98
N PHE A 99 -5.51 3.30 11.97
CA PHE A 99 -5.29 3.55 10.54
C PHE A 99 -5.20 5.05 10.17
N GLU A 100 -6.01 5.90 10.80
CA GLU A 100 -6.04 7.34 10.55
C GLU A 100 -4.74 8.06 10.91
N LYS A 101 -3.98 7.55 11.89
CA LYS A 101 -2.72 8.17 12.33
C LYS A 101 -1.57 7.95 11.33
N LEU A 102 -1.73 7.00 10.40
CA LEU A 102 -0.75 6.73 9.34
C LEU A 102 -0.96 7.61 8.10
N ILE A 103 -2.10 8.31 7.99
CA ILE A 103 -2.41 9.15 6.83
C ILE A 103 -1.34 10.22 6.56
N PRO A 104 -0.82 10.97 7.57
CA PRO A 104 0.26 11.93 7.34
C PRO A 104 1.52 11.32 6.75
N TYR A 105 1.90 10.10 7.16
CA TYR A 105 3.03 9.38 6.60
C TYR A 105 2.79 9.04 5.12
N PHE A 106 1.58 8.56 4.77
CA PHE A 106 1.26 8.23 3.39
C PHE A 106 1.22 9.45 2.47
N GLU A 107 0.70 10.57 2.96
CA GLU A 107 0.75 11.82 2.20
C GLU A 107 2.19 12.30 1.97
N ALA A 108 3.02 12.25 3.01
CA ALA A 108 4.42 12.65 2.92
C ALA A 108 5.21 11.74 1.98
N ARG A 109 4.97 10.42 2.03
CA ARG A 109 5.57 9.44 1.12
C ARG A 109 5.17 9.71 -0.33
N LEU A 110 3.89 9.94 -0.59
CA LEU A 110 3.40 10.25 -1.94
C LEU A 110 4.05 11.53 -2.47
N ARG A 111 4.25 12.54 -1.62
CA ARG A 111 4.99 13.77 -1.99
C ARG A 111 6.48 13.53 -2.22
N LYS A 112 7.11 12.63 -1.48
CA LYS A 112 8.54 12.32 -1.61
C LYS A 112 8.85 11.62 -2.92
N PHE A 113 8.01 10.65 -3.29
CA PHE A 113 8.27 9.78 -4.44
C PHE A 113 7.48 10.15 -5.69
N GLU A 114 6.45 10.97 -5.54
CA GLU A 114 5.55 11.40 -6.63
C GLU A 114 5.16 10.20 -7.51
N TYR A 115 5.36 10.32 -8.83
CA TYR A 115 5.09 9.27 -9.81
C TYR A 115 6.36 8.53 -10.26
N ASN A 116 7.39 8.51 -9.43
CA ASN A 116 8.65 7.87 -9.80
C ASN A 116 8.48 6.34 -9.83
N GLU A 117 8.54 5.76 -11.03
CA GLU A 117 8.38 4.33 -11.29
C GLU A 117 9.62 3.49 -10.97
N ILE A 118 10.80 4.10 -10.89
CA ILE A 118 12.07 3.39 -10.66
C ILE A 118 12.43 3.24 -9.17
N ILE A 119 11.57 3.70 -8.27
CA ILE A 119 11.80 3.61 -6.82
C ILE A 119 11.89 2.15 -6.37
N THR A 120 12.98 1.85 -5.67
CA THR A 120 13.31 0.53 -5.15
C THR A 120 12.70 0.29 -3.77
N GLY A 121 12.62 -0.98 -3.36
CA GLY A 121 12.23 -1.35 -1.99
C GLY A 121 13.13 -0.70 -0.92
N LYS A 122 14.45 -0.64 -1.19
CA LYS A 122 15.42 -0.01 -0.28
C LYS A 122 15.14 1.48 -0.06
N GLU A 123 14.79 2.22 -1.10
CA GLU A 123 14.44 3.64 -0.97
C GLU A 123 13.18 3.86 -0.12
N PHE A 124 12.20 2.95 -0.19
CA PHE A 124 11.05 3.00 0.70
C PHE A 124 11.39 2.71 2.16
N LEU A 125 12.29 1.75 2.41
CA LEU A 125 12.78 1.43 3.75
C LEU A 125 13.58 2.60 4.33
N ASP A 126 14.54 3.13 3.56
CA ASP A 126 15.38 4.26 3.97
C ASP A 126 14.52 5.49 4.32
N TYR A 127 13.46 5.76 3.56
CA TYR A 127 12.50 6.83 3.87
C TYR A 127 11.70 6.57 5.16
N SER A 128 11.30 5.33 5.40
CA SER A 128 10.54 4.95 6.60
C SER A 128 11.39 5.06 7.87
N ASP A 129 12.66 4.65 7.79
CA ASP A 129 13.66 4.84 8.84
C ASP A 129 13.93 6.35 9.08
N GLU A 130 14.00 7.16 8.03
CA GLU A 130 14.17 8.62 8.16
C GLU A 130 12.94 9.29 8.81
N TRP A 131 11.73 8.96 8.35
CA TRP A 131 10.48 9.48 8.90
C TRP A 131 10.40 9.24 10.41
N SER A 132 10.71 8.01 10.84
CA SER A 132 10.61 7.57 12.23
C SER A 132 11.53 8.32 13.18
N LYS A 133 12.66 8.87 12.70
CA LYS A 133 13.58 9.69 13.51
C LYS A 133 12.99 11.05 13.87
N PHE A 134 12.08 11.57 13.05
CA PHE A 134 11.47 12.89 13.25
C PHE A 134 10.03 12.81 13.78
N HIS A 135 9.44 11.60 13.79
CA HIS A 135 8.09 11.33 14.24
C HIS A 135 8.12 10.17 15.23
N GLU A 136 8.78 10.36 16.37
CA GLU A 136 8.94 9.32 17.41
C GLU A 136 7.59 8.89 18.02
N ASP A 137 6.57 9.74 17.94
CA ASP A 137 5.18 9.44 18.30
C ASP A 137 4.43 8.69 17.20
N ASN A 138 5.00 8.63 15.99
CA ASN A 138 4.45 7.96 14.83
C ASN A 138 5.50 7.22 13.96
N PRO A 139 6.28 6.27 14.54
CA PRO A 139 7.32 5.54 13.80
C PRO A 139 6.75 4.55 12.78
N VAL A 140 7.50 4.23 11.74
CA VAL A 140 7.11 3.34 10.63
C VAL A 140 8.22 2.30 10.50
N ASP A 141 7.99 1.08 11.03
CA ASP A 141 9.01 0.01 11.06
C ASP A 141 8.57 -1.20 10.23
N ASP A 142 9.25 -1.40 9.09
CA ASP A 142 9.00 -2.56 8.22
C ASP A 142 9.76 -3.78 8.75
N ILE A 143 9.04 -4.79 9.22
CA ILE A 143 9.65 -5.98 9.81
C ILE A 143 10.13 -6.99 8.76
N CYS A 144 9.76 -6.79 7.50
CA CYS A 144 10.16 -7.63 6.39
C CYS A 144 11.28 -6.96 5.57
N ARG A 145 12.19 -6.23 6.25
CA ARG A 145 13.32 -5.48 5.65
C ARG A 145 14.02 -6.20 4.48
N ASP A 146 14.18 -7.52 4.61
CA ASP A 146 14.91 -8.35 3.64
C ASP A 146 14.01 -9.27 2.78
N GLY A 147 12.68 -9.13 2.85
CA GLY A 147 11.71 -9.99 2.15
C GLY A 147 10.56 -9.21 1.49
N MET A 148 9.86 -9.84 0.54
CA MET A 148 8.62 -9.24 0.00
C MET A 148 7.46 -9.37 1.00
N SER A 149 6.62 -8.34 1.10
CA SER A 149 5.35 -8.41 1.83
C SER A 149 4.25 -8.98 0.92
N PRO A 150 3.54 -10.06 1.29
CA PRO A 150 2.52 -10.64 0.41
C PRO A 150 1.20 -9.90 0.48
N ILE A 151 0.96 -9.33 1.66
CA ILE A 151 -0.27 -8.83 2.23
C ILE A 151 0.25 -8.00 3.41
N PRO A 152 -0.30 -6.81 3.68
CA PRO A 152 0.13 -6.01 4.79
C PRO A 152 -0.13 -6.73 6.11
N ARG A 153 0.88 -6.77 6.97
CA ARG A 153 0.75 -7.28 8.33
C ARG A 153 0.13 -6.26 9.28
N GLN A 154 -0.44 -6.82 10.33
CA GLN A 154 -1.35 -6.22 11.29
C GLN A 154 -0.76 -5.00 12.01
N THR A 155 -1.41 -3.86 11.81
CA THR A 155 -1.72 -2.99 12.94
C THR A 155 -2.60 -3.74 13.96
N HIS A 156 -2.83 -3.24 15.17
CA HIS A 156 -3.78 -3.82 16.15
C HIS A 156 -5.17 -4.12 15.52
N ASP A 157 -5.51 -3.41 14.43
CA ASP A 157 -6.74 -3.51 13.66
C ASP A 157 -6.56 -3.79 12.15
N GLY A 158 -5.47 -4.46 11.74
CA GLY A 158 -5.28 -4.97 10.38
C GLY A 158 -4.17 -4.29 9.56
N GLY A 159 -3.91 -4.75 8.34
CA GLY A 159 -2.83 -4.24 7.49
C GLY A 159 -3.25 -3.08 6.57
N VAL A 160 -2.26 -2.38 5.99
CA VAL A 160 -2.49 -1.27 5.06
C VAL A 160 -1.96 -1.55 3.64
N VAL A 161 -2.83 -1.43 2.65
CA VAL A 161 -2.48 -1.45 1.22
C VAL A 161 -2.46 -0.03 0.68
N ARG A 162 -1.47 0.31 -0.12
CA ARG A 162 -1.37 1.57 -0.86
C ARG A 162 -1.43 1.32 -2.35
N ILE A 163 -2.18 2.15 -3.06
CA ILE A 163 -2.30 2.14 -4.50
C ILE A 163 -2.04 3.56 -4.98
N GLU A 164 -0.97 3.78 -5.73
CA GLU A 164 -0.50 5.11 -6.15
C GLU A 164 -0.49 5.17 -7.67
N GLU A 165 -0.93 6.29 -8.25
CA GLU A 165 -0.85 6.53 -9.70
C GLU A 165 0.61 6.55 -10.18
N LEU A 166 0.85 6.03 -11.37
CA LEU A 166 2.13 6.08 -12.08
C LEU A 166 1.94 6.74 -13.46
N PRO A 167 3.02 7.23 -14.10
CA PRO A 167 2.98 7.84 -15.42
C PRO A 167 2.64 6.86 -16.56
#